data_AF-A0A4U0NDF1-F1
#
_entry.id   AF-A0A4U0NDF1-F1
#
_cell.length_a   1.000
_cell.length_b   1.000
_cell.length_c   1.000
_cell.angle_alpha   90.00
_cell.angle_beta   90.00
_cell.angle_gamma   90.00
#
_symmetry.space_group_name_H-M   'P 1'
#
loop_
_entity.id
_entity.type
_entity.pdbx_description
1 polymer ?
#
loop_
_entity_poly.entity_id
_entity_poly.type
_entity_poly.pdbx_seq_one_letter_code
_entity_poly.pdbx_strand_id
1 'polypeptide(L)'
;MAGIVTAAVVTSGDSGGGSPTASPTPGQAQEPNDTPSFDDVSVPPPPNPQDYISDPKKDRATLTPATLFPEKSMVIGAHSYPRTNTSTTKDCTAAAQGALGSLLAHNGCSQLLRATYSKGGVSVTIGIAVFDSPAKAAKVRDQYKPNLAPLAGGGVPSSFCVGTGCVTTANAAGRYAYFTIAGNDDGKRVTDTKSKAGQIGRDGGLYAFNRIQQRGKDQAAKAAAAQTQQPQS
;
A
#
# COMPACT_ATOMS: atom_id res chain seq x y z
N MET A 1 -34.55 -15.03 19.79
CA MET A 1 -34.44 -13.92 20.76
C MET A 1 -34.08 -14.52 22.12
N ALA A 2 -32.79 -14.53 22.47
CA ALA A 2 -32.27 -14.80 23.82
C ALA A 2 -32.41 -13.48 24.62
N GLY A 3 -32.81 -13.42 25.88
CA GLY A 3 -32.42 -14.21 27.05
C GLY A 3 -31.75 -13.21 28.01
N ILE A 4 -32.53 -12.63 28.92
CA ILE A 4 -32.08 -11.55 29.84
C ILE A 4 -31.52 -12.22 31.11
N VAL A 5 -30.30 -11.84 31.52
CA VAL A 5 -29.72 -12.26 32.80
C VAL A 5 -29.66 -11.08 33.77
N THR A 6 -30.29 -11.25 34.92
CA THR A 6 -30.32 -10.31 36.04
C THR A 6 -29.10 -10.53 36.93
N ALA A 7 -28.36 -9.45 37.24
CA ALA A 7 -27.31 -9.46 38.25
C ALA A 7 -27.90 -9.01 39.60
N ALA A 8 -27.76 -9.85 40.63
CA ALA A 8 -28.08 -9.48 42.01
C ALA A 8 -26.81 -8.96 42.70
N VAL A 9 -26.86 -7.73 43.21
CA VAL A 9 -25.87 -7.20 44.16
C VAL A 9 -26.45 -7.36 45.56
N VAL A 10 -25.67 -7.95 46.47
CA VAL A 10 -25.99 -7.96 47.89
C VAL A 10 -24.94 -7.12 48.59
N THR A 11 -25.34 -5.95 49.07
CA THR A 11 -24.59 -5.12 50.01
C THR A 11 -25.11 -5.40 51.41
N SER A 12 -24.23 -5.82 52.31
CA SER A 12 -24.50 -5.83 53.75
C SER A 12 -23.24 -5.39 54.47
N GLY A 13 -23.29 -4.19 55.04
CA GLY A 13 -22.44 -3.81 56.17
C GLY A 13 -23.35 -3.44 57.32
N ASP A 14 -23.02 -3.89 58.54
CA ASP A 14 -23.19 -3.12 59.78
C ASP A 14 -22.56 -3.85 61.00
N SER A 15 -21.92 -3.03 61.85
CA SER A 15 -21.71 -3.11 63.32
C SER A 15 -21.10 -4.32 64.05
N GLY A 16 -20.00 -4.03 64.76
CA GLY A 16 -20.02 -4.11 66.23
C GLY A 16 -19.22 -5.21 66.94
N GLY A 17 -18.03 -4.83 67.47
CA GLY A 17 -17.59 -5.10 68.85
C GLY A 17 -17.31 -6.54 69.33
N GLY A 18 -16.04 -6.79 69.73
CA GLY A 18 -15.70 -7.75 70.78
C GLY A 18 -14.68 -8.84 70.40
N SER A 19 -13.42 -8.64 70.81
CA SER A 19 -12.45 -9.72 71.05
C SER A 19 -12.42 -10.04 72.56
N PRO A 20 -11.74 -11.09 73.05
CA PRO A 20 -11.14 -12.27 72.41
C PRO A 20 -11.53 -13.59 73.13
N THR A 21 -11.09 -14.77 72.67
CA THR A 21 -10.46 -15.86 73.48
C THR A 21 -10.04 -17.00 72.53
N ALA A 22 -8.90 -17.64 72.85
CA ALA A 22 -8.05 -18.42 71.94
C ALA A 22 -8.37 -19.93 71.81
N SER A 23 -7.96 -20.46 70.64
CA SER A 23 -7.41 -21.81 70.32
C SER A 23 -8.30 -23.06 70.53
N PRO A 24 -8.24 -24.10 69.65
CA PRO A 24 -7.00 -24.70 69.12
C PRO A 24 -6.94 -24.92 67.60
N THR A 25 -5.71 -25.03 67.09
CA THR A 25 -5.35 -25.39 65.71
C THR A 25 -5.70 -26.84 65.37
N PRO A 26 -6.46 -27.10 64.29
CA PRO A 26 -6.48 -28.39 63.62
C PRO A 26 -5.74 -28.30 62.28
N GLY A 27 -4.80 -29.23 62.10
CA GLY A 27 -4.30 -29.79 60.83
C GLY A 27 -4.21 -28.86 59.62
N GLN A 28 -2.97 -28.56 59.22
CA GLN A 28 -2.65 -27.98 57.91
C GLN A 28 -3.08 -28.97 56.82
N ALA A 29 -4.30 -28.79 56.30
CA ALA A 29 -4.71 -29.36 55.03
C ALA A 29 -3.86 -28.69 53.96
N GLN A 30 -2.99 -29.46 53.32
CA GLN A 30 -2.19 -29.00 52.20
C GLN A 30 -3.14 -28.90 51.01
N GLU A 31 -3.66 -27.70 50.74
CA GLU A 31 -4.39 -27.44 49.50
C GLU A 31 -3.44 -27.70 48.32
N PRO A 32 -3.83 -28.47 47.30
CA PRO A 32 -3.07 -28.54 46.06
C PRO A 32 -2.97 -27.12 45.51
N ASN A 33 -1.75 -26.59 45.39
CA ASN A 33 -1.49 -25.35 44.67
C ASN A 33 -1.64 -25.61 43.16
N ASP A 34 -2.85 -25.92 42.70
CA ASP A 34 -3.21 -25.88 41.29
C ASP A 34 -3.45 -24.42 40.91
N THR A 35 -2.38 -23.61 40.91
CA THR A 35 -2.42 -22.33 40.22
C THR A 35 -2.32 -22.65 38.73
N PRO A 36 -3.34 -22.35 37.90
CA PRO A 36 -3.23 -22.59 36.46
C PRO A 36 -2.05 -21.76 35.94
N SER A 37 -0.98 -22.44 35.52
CA SER A 37 0.09 -21.79 34.77
C SER A 37 -0.42 -21.71 33.32
N PHE A 38 -0.76 -20.51 32.88
CA PHE A 38 -0.86 -20.26 31.44
C PHE A 38 0.56 -20.08 30.94
N ASP A 39 1.01 -20.97 30.05
CA ASP A 39 2.19 -20.71 29.26
C ASP A 39 2.01 -19.33 28.61
N ASP A 40 2.97 -18.43 28.80
CA ASP A 40 2.96 -17.11 28.16
C ASP A 40 3.20 -17.32 26.66
N VAL A 41 2.11 -17.62 25.94
CA VAL A 41 2.12 -17.75 24.49
C VAL A 41 2.23 -16.36 23.88
N SER A 42 3.47 -15.91 23.74
CA SER A 42 3.80 -14.66 23.06
C SER A 42 3.54 -14.81 21.56
N VAL A 43 2.42 -14.27 21.08
CA VAL A 43 2.12 -14.17 19.65
C VAL A 43 3.13 -13.21 19.01
N PRO A 44 3.81 -13.58 17.91
CA PRO A 44 4.76 -12.68 17.25
C PRO A 44 4.05 -11.38 16.83
N PRO A 45 4.74 -10.22 16.90
CA PRO A 45 4.14 -8.95 16.55
C PRO A 45 3.66 -8.95 15.10
N PRO A 46 2.56 -8.25 14.79
CA PRO A 46 2.01 -8.22 13.45
C PRO A 46 3.04 -7.67 12.46
N PRO A 47 3.19 -8.29 11.26
CA PRO A 47 4.14 -7.82 10.26
C PRO A 47 3.84 -6.38 9.81
N ASN A 48 4.88 -5.55 9.68
CA ASN A 48 4.75 -4.18 9.21
C ASN A 48 4.56 -4.12 7.67
N PRO A 49 3.46 -3.55 7.14
CA PRO A 49 3.23 -3.37 5.70
C PRO A 49 4.36 -2.66 4.94
N GLN A 50 5.04 -1.70 5.57
CA GLN A 50 6.08 -0.90 4.92
C GLN A 50 7.29 -1.77 4.53
N ASP A 51 7.58 -2.81 5.31
CA ASP A 51 8.69 -3.72 5.04
C ASP A 51 8.49 -4.46 3.71
N TYR A 52 7.24 -4.81 3.38
CA TYR A 52 6.87 -5.56 2.17
C TYR A 52 6.89 -4.75 0.89
N ILE A 53 7.11 -3.44 0.97
CA ILE A 53 7.38 -2.59 -0.19
C ILE A 53 8.77 -1.96 -0.12
N SER A 54 9.53 -2.20 0.94
CA SER A 54 10.87 -1.62 1.12
C SER A 54 11.96 -2.66 0.88
N ASP A 55 11.77 -3.90 1.35
CA ASP A 55 12.75 -4.97 1.23
C ASP A 55 12.41 -5.91 0.05
N PRO A 56 13.29 -6.06 -0.97
CA PRO A 56 13.13 -7.06 -2.03
C PRO A 56 12.79 -8.47 -1.54
N LYS A 57 13.37 -8.87 -0.40
CA LYS A 57 13.26 -10.22 0.12
C LYS A 57 11.87 -10.51 0.67
N LYS A 58 11.17 -9.47 1.13
CA LYS A 58 9.81 -9.55 1.65
C LYS A 58 8.76 -9.32 0.55
N ASP A 59 9.09 -8.48 -0.43
CA ASP A 59 8.22 -8.13 -1.55
C ASP A 59 8.15 -9.24 -2.62
N ARG A 60 7.50 -10.36 -2.28
CA ARG A 60 7.51 -11.61 -3.06
C ARG A 60 6.28 -11.83 -3.92
N ALA A 61 5.23 -11.02 -3.75
CA ALA A 61 4.05 -11.12 -4.60
C ALA A 61 4.43 -10.92 -6.07
N THR A 62 3.78 -11.62 -6.99
CA THR A 62 4.01 -11.40 -8.43
C THR A 62 3.77 -9.93 -8.78
N LEU A 63 4.63 -9.38 -9.63
CA LEU A 63 4.59 -7.98 -10.02
C LEU A 63 4.25 -7.85 -11.51
N THR A 64 2.97 -7.69 -11.79
CA THR A 64 2.43 -7.49 -13.14
C THR A 64 1.49 -6.29 -13.15
N PRO A 65 1.11 -5.78 -14.34
CA PRO A 65 0.10 -4.74 -14.40
C PRO A 65 -1.23 -5.18 -13.80
N ALA A 66 -1.59 -6.47 -13.89
CA ALA A 66 -2.81 -7.00 -13.29
C ALA A 66 -2.80 -6.97 -11.76
N THR A 67 -1.64 -7.12 -11.11
CA THR A 67 -1.53 -7.06 -9.64
C THR A 67 -1.40 -5.63 -9.12
N LEU A 68 -0.71 -4.75 -9.85
CA LEU A 68 -0.52 -3.35 -9.43
C LEU A 68 -1.71 -2.46 -9.80
N PHE A 69 -2.33 -2.73 -10.94
CA PHE A 69 -3.52 -2.05 -11.45
C PHE A 69 -4.61 -3.10 -11.65
N PRO A 70 -5.27 -3.63 -10.62
CA PRO A 70 -6.29 -4.66 -10.79
C PRO A 70 -7.63 -4.09 -11.27
N GLU A 71 -7.98 -2.86 -10.88
CA GLU A 71 -9.28 -2.28 -11.20
C GLU A 71 -9.36 -1.83 -12.67
N LYS A 72 -10.50 -2.14 -13.32
CA LYS A 72 -10.80 -1.69 -14.68
C LYS A 72 -10.93 -0.16 -14.80
N SER A 73 -11.12 0.53 -13.68
CA SER A 73 -11.16 1.99 -13.60
C SER A 73 -10.37 2.48 -12.40
N MET A 74 -9.66 3.59 -12.58
CA MET A 74 -9.09 4.35 -11.48
C MET A 74 -10.19 5.20 -10.87
N VAL A 75 -10.52 4.95 -9.60
CA VAL A 75 -11.54 5.69 -8.85
C VAL A 75 -10.87 6.45 -7.71
N ILE A 76 -11.01 7.79 -7.71
CA ILE A 76 -10.46 8.70 -6.70
C ILE A 76 -11.56 9.68 -6.30
N GLY A 77 -12.11 9.49 -5.09
CA GLY A 77 -13.28 10.26 -4.65
C GLY A 77 -14.46 10.08 -5.62
N ALA A 78 -14.98 11.20 -6.13
CA ALA A 78 -16.05 11.20 -7.14
C ALA A 78 -15.55 11.00 -8.59
N HIS A 79 -14.23 10.98 -8.81
CA HIS A 79 -13.66 10.81 -10.14
C HIS A 79 -13.48 9.34 -10.46
N SER A 80 -13.86 8.95 -11.68
CA SER A 80 -13.69 7.59 -12.20
C SER A 80 -13.23 7.66 -13.64
N TYR A 81 -12.11 7.02 -13.93
CA TYR A 81 -11.43 7.00 -15.23
C TYR A 81 -11.26 5.54 -15.67
N PRO A 82 -11.89 5.10 -16.77
CA PRO A 82 -11.64 3.76 -17.33
C PRO A 82 -10.17 3.57 -17.71
N ARG A 83 -9.66 2.36 -17.46
CA ARG A 83 -8.34 1.95 -17.92
C ARG A 83 -8.40 1.61 -19.39
N THR A 84 -7.46 2.13 -20.16
CA THR A 84 -7.40 1.96 -21.61
C THR A 84 -6.32 0.96 -22.02
N ASN A 85 -5.18 0.98 -21.35
CA ASN A 85 -4.06 0.11 -21.68
C ASN A 85 -3.17 -0.19 -20.47
N THR A 86 -2.45 -1.30 -20.52
CA THR A 86 -1.40 -1.66 -19.56
C THR A 86 -0.19 -2.26 -20.27
N SER A 87 0.99 -2.10 -19.67
CA SER A 87 2.23 -2.65 -20.21
C SER A 87 3.23 -2.90 -19.10
N THR A 88 4.16 -3.83 -19.32
CA THR A 88 5.32 -4.02 -18.46
C THR A 88 6.55 -4.33 -19.29
N THR A 89 7.71 -3.86 -18.83
CA THR A 89 9.01 -4.12 -19.45
C THR A 89 10.07 -4.28 -18.37
N LYS A 90 11.07 -5.12 -18.62
CA LYS A 90 12.31 -5.19 -17.82
C LYS A 90 13.36 -4.18 -18.30
N ASP A 91 13.29 -3.77 -19.56
CA ASP A 91 14.05 -2.63 -20.05
C ASP A 91 13.30 -1.35 -19.70
N CYS A 92 13.64 -0.77 -18.55
CA CYS A 92 13.03 0.47 -18.09
C CYS A 92 13.31 1.67 -19.01
N THR A 93 14.37 1.61 -19.82
CA THR A 93 14.73 2.73 -20.71
C THR A 93 13.74 2.83 -21.88
N ALA A 94 13.24 1.70 -22.38
CA ALA A 94 12.23 1.64 -23.44
C ALA A 94 10.87 2.26 -23.08
N ALA A 95 10.59 2.43 -21.78
CA ALA A 95 9.35 3.04 -21.28
C ALA A 95 9.58 4.44 -20.68
N ALA A 96 10.74 5.04 -20.93
CA ALA A 96 11.09 6.41 -20.56
C ALA A 96 11.55 7.20 -21.79
N GLN A 97 11.66 8.51 -21.64
CA GLN A 97 12.13 9.43 -22.68
C GLN A 97 13.16 10.39 -22.07
N GLY A 98 14.16 10.76 -22.88
CA GLY A 98 15.19 11.70 -22.48
C GLY A 98 15.96 11.25 -21.25
N ALA A 99 16.26 12.20 -20.35
CA ALA A 99 17.10 11.96 -19.18
C ALA A 99 16.52 10.95 -18.17
N LEU A 100 15.20 10.70 -18.19
CA LEU A 100 14.59 9.70 -17.32
C LEU A 100 15.13 8.29 -17.63
N GLY A 101 15.33 7.94 -18.91
CA GLY A 101 15.83 6.62 -19.29
C GLY A 101 17.19 6.31 -18.67
N SER A 102 18.14 7.23 -18.82
CA SER A 102 19.47 7.13 -18.21
C SER A 102 19.40 7.12 -16.68
N LEU A 103 18.52 7.93 -16.08
CA LEU A 103 18.34 7.97 -14.62
C LEU A 103 17.81 6.63 -14.08
N LEU A 104 16.85 6.00 -14.76
CA LEU A 104 16.31 4.69 -14.40
C LEU A 104 17.38 3.60 -14.53
N ALA A 105 18.12 3.57 -15.64
CA ALA A 105 19.19 2.60 -15.85
C ALA A 105 20.30 2.73 -14.80
N HIS A 106 20.79 3.95 -14.59
CA HIS A 106 21.87 4.24 -13.63
C HIS A 106 21.52 3.82 -12.20
N ASN A 107 20.26 3.95 -11.79
CA ASN A 107 19.82 3.56 -10.45
C ASN A 107 19.37 2.09 -10.36
N GLY A 108 19.49 1.32 -11.43
CA GLY A 108 19.18 -0.11 -11.45
C GLY A 108 17.69 -0.41 -11.39
N CYS A 109 16.89 0.29 -12.20
CA CYS A 109 15.50 -0.08 -12.42
C CYS A 109 15.43 -1.50 -13.02
N SER A 110 14.71 -2.41 -12.37
CA SER A 110 14.60 -3.81 -12.80
C SER A 110 13.32 -4.12 -13.58
N GLN A 111 12.29 -3.29 -13.39
CA GLN A 111 11.02 -3.42 -14.09
C GLN A 111 10.28 -2.08 -14.07
N LEU A 112 9.60 -1.76 -15.17
CA LEU A 112 8.71 -0.61 -15.27
C LEU A 112 7.33 -1.09 -15.73
N LEU A 113 6.30 -0.78 -14.94
CA LEU A 113 4.90 -1.11 -15.22
C LEU A 113 4.15 0.16 -15.54
N ARG A 114 3.31 0.13 -16.57
CA ARG A 114 2.51 1.26 -16.99
C ARG A 114 1.04 0.90 -17.09
N ALA A 115 0.19 1.87 -16.78
CA ALA A 115 -1.24 1.83 -17.05
C ALA A 115 -1.71 3.20 -17.51
N THR A 116 -2.59 3.22 -18.52
CA THR A 116 -3.21 4.44 -19.02
C THR A 116 -4.69 4.45 -18.68
N TYR A 117 -5.17 5.61 -18.27
CA TYR A 117 -6.56 5.90 -17.96
C TYR A 117 -6.99 7.14 -18.72
N SER A 118 -8.23 7.15 -19.21
CA SER A 118 -8.74 8.23 -20.05
C SER A 118 -10.21 8.51 -19.79
N LYS A 119 -10.60 9.79 -19.80
CA LYS A 119 -12.01 10.21 -19.80
C LYS A 119 -12.14 11.67 -20.21
N GLY A 120 -13.10 11.94 -21.09
CA GLY A 120 -13.51 13.33 -21.38
C GLY A 120 -12.43 14.15 -22.06
N GLY A 121 -11.66 13.54 -22.98
CA GLY A 121 -10.64 14.19 -23.80
C GLY A 121 -9.29 14.41 -23.13
N VAL A 122 -9.08 13.80 -21.95
CA VAL A 122 -7.79 13.80 -21.25
C VAL A 122 -7.40 12.39 -20.84
N SER A 123 -6.10 12.15 -20.81
CA SER A 123 -5.52 10.87 -20.42
C SER A 123 -4.35 11.05 -19.45
N VAL A 124 -4.09 10.02 -18.66
CA VAL A 124 -2.88 9.88 -17.84
C VAL A 124 -2.26 8.52 -18.08
N THR A 125 -0.94 8.47 -18.31
CA THR A 125 -0.16 7.25 -18.13
C THR A 125 0.55 7.32 -16.78
N ILE A 126 0.32 6.31 -15.96
CA ILE A 126 1.03 6.07 -14.70
C ILE A 126 2.16 5.08 -15.01
N GLY A 127 3.37 5.36 -14.51
CA GLY A 127 4.50 4.45 -14.56
C GLY A 127 5.01 4.15 -13.16
N ILE A 128 5.25 2.88 -12.83
CA ILE A 128 5.84 2.44 -11.57
C ILE A 128 7.13 1.68 -11.88
N ALA A 129 8.27 2.28 -11.54
CA ALA A 129 9.61 1.71 -11.65
C ALA A 129 10.01 1.03 -10.35
N VAL A 130 10.65 -0.14 -10.47
CA VAL A 130 11.03 -1.01 -9.36
C VAL A 130 12.54 -0.99 -9.18
N PHE A 131 13.01 -0.82 -7.95
CA PHE A 131 14.43 -0.78 -7.59
C PHE A 131 14.72 -1.73 -6.43
N ASP A 132 15.99 -2.03 -6.17
CA ASP A 132 16.36 -2.92 -5.06
C ASP A 132 16.34 -2.28 -3.68
N SER A 133 16.11 -0.97 -3.58
CA SER A 133 16.02 -0.29 -2.29
C SER A 133 15.19 0.99 -2.34
N PRO A 134 14.65 1.44 -1.20
CA PRO A 134 13.98 2.73 -1.11
C PRO A 134 14.88 3.92 -1.45
N ALA A 135 16.18 3.84 -1.11
CA ALA A 135 17.14 4.89 -1.41
C ALA A 135 17.32 5.11 -2.92
N LYS A 136 17.32 4.04 -3.73
CA LYS A 136 17.40 4.14 -5.19
C LYS A 136 16.14 4.78 -5.77
N ALA A 137 14.96 4.36 -5.31
CA ALA A 137 13.68 4.94 -5.73
C ALA A 137 13.58 6.44 -5.35
N ALA A 138 13.96 6.78 -4.12
CA ALA A 138 14.03 8.16 -3.64
C ALA A 138 14.97 9.01 -4.50
N LYS A 139 16.18 8.52 -4.80
CA LYS A 139 17.15 9.21 -5.65
C LYS A 139 16.59 9.50 -7.05
N VAL A 140 15.84 8.57 -7.64
CA VAL A 140 15.19 8.79 -8.94
C VAL A 140 14.10 9.86 -8.88
N ARG A 141 13.31 9.89 -7.81
CA ARG A 141 12.34 10.98 -7.56
C ARG A 141 13.05 12.32 -7.42
N ASP A 142 14.09 12.39 -6.59
CA ASP A 142 14.76 13.64 -6.23
C ASP A 142 15.55 14.23 -7.41
N GLN A 143 16.07 13.37 -8.29
CA GLN A 143 16.80 13.75 -9.50
C GLN A 143 15.92 13.75 -10.75
N TYR A 144 14.59 13.66 -10.58
CA TYR A 144 13.67 13.45 -11.69
C TYR A 144 13.79 14.56 -12.73
N LYS A 145 14.03 14.12 -13.96
CA LYS A 145 13.91 14.93 -15.17
C LYS A 145 12.95 14.20 -16.10
N PRO A 146 11.80 14.78 -16.45
CA PRO A 146 10.84 14.16 -17.35
C PRO A 146 11.47 13.67 -18.68
N ASN A 147 10.93 12.64 -19.35
CA ASN A 147 9.52 12.21 -19.33
C ASN A 147 9.35 10.68 -19.23
N LEU A 148 8.25 10.24 -18.62
CA LEU A 148 7.75 8.88 -18.82
C LEU A 148 7.23 8.74 -20.25
N ALA A 149 7.52 7.64 -20.95
CA ALA A 149 6.93 7.42 -22.26
C ALA A 149 5.42 7.19 -22.13
N PRO A 150 4.56 7.92 -22.86
CA PRO A 150 3.13 7.68 -22.84
C PRO A 150 2.79 6.28 -23.37
N LEU A 151 1.67 5.73 -22.90
CA LEU A 151 1.16 4.44 -23.36
C LEU A 151 -0.21 4.66 -24.03
N ALA A 152 -0.19 4.88 -25.35
CA ALA A 152 -1.38 5.03 -26.18
C ALA A 152 -2.12 3.69 -26.38
N GLY A 153 -3.31 3.74 -27.00
CA GLY A 153 -4.18 2.59 -27.23
C GLY A 153 -5.45 2.61 -26.37
N GLY A 154 -6.40 1.72 -26.70
CA GLY A 154 -7.68 1.64 -25.98
C GLY A 154 -8.51 2.92 -26.03
N GLY A 155 -8.44 3.66 -27.15
CA GLY A 155 -9.10 4.96 -27.34
C GLY A 155 -8.19 6.17 -27.09
N VAL A 156 -7.00 5.98 -26.52
CA VAL A 156 -5.99 7.05 -26.38
C VAL A 156 -5.18 7.17 -27.67
N PRO A 157 -5.14 8.34 -28.32
CA PRO A 157 -4.48 8.52 -29.61
C PRO A 157 -2.96 8.47 -29.48
N SER A 158 -2.27 8.17 -30.58
CA SER A 158 -0.80 8.14 -30.62
C SER A 158 -0.16 9.50 -30.41
N SER A 159 -0.89 10.60 -30.63
CA SER A 159 -0.47 11.98 -30.35
C SER A 159 -0.45 12.33 -28.86
N PHE A 160 -1.03 11.49 -28.00
CA PHE A 160 -1.08 11.72 -26.56
C PHE A 160 0.34 11.89 -25.99
N CYS A 161 0.62 13.09 -25.49
CA CYS A 161 1.90 13.47 -24.90
C CYS A 161 3.13 13.20 -25.79
N VAL A 162 2.97 13.33 -27.10
CA VAL A 162 4.10 13.39 -28.04
C VAL A 162 4.58 14.84 -28.15
N GLY A 163 5.75 15.14 -27.57
CA GLY A 163 6.33 16.50 -27.56
C GLY A 163 6.28 17.19 -26.19
N THR A 164 6.21 18.52 -26.17
CA THR A 164 6.17 19.32 -24.93
C THR A 164 4.77 19.85 -24.66
N GLY A 165 4.27 19.62 -23.44
CA GLY A 165 2.99 20.17 -23.01
C GLY A 165 2.13 19.29 -22.13
N CYS A 166 2.61 18.12 -21.72
CA CYS A 166 1.95 17.34 -20.67
C CYS A 166 2.43 17.74 -19.28
N VAL A 167 1.56 17.52 -18.29
CA VAL A 167 1.91 17.67 -16.88
C VAL A 167 2.50 16.36 -16.42
N THR A 168 3.69 16.41 -15.85
CA THR A 168 4.39 15.24 -15.32
C THR A 168 4.64 15.37 -13.84
N THR A 169 4.55 14.26 -13.11
CA THR A 169 4.95 14.19 -11.70
C THR A 169 5.85 12.99 -11.46
N ALA A 170 6.64 13.05 -10.39
CA ALA A 170 7.43 11.95 -9.89
C ALA A 170 7.36 11.91 -8.37
N ASN A 171 7.26 10.71 -7.81
CA ASN A 171 7.26 10.45 -6.37
C ASN A 171 7.86 9.06 -6.10
N ALA A 172 8.02 8.69 -4.84
CA ALA A 172 8.51 7.37 -4.45
C ALA A 172 7.86 6.89 -3.15
N ALA A 173 7.64 5.58 -3.05
CA ALA A 173 7.12 4.89 -1.88
C ALA A 173 7.79 3.51 -1.75
N GLY A 174 8.47 3.26 -0.63
CA GLY A 174 9.33 2.07 -0.51
C GLY A 174 10.35 2.00 -1.66
N ARG A 175 10.54 0.81 -2.24
CA ARG A 175 11.44 0.51 -3.36
C ARG A 175 10.92 0.94 -4.73
N TYR A 176 9.82 1.69 -4.79
CA TYR A 176 9.14 2.08 -6.01
C TYR A 176 9.25 3.58 -6.26
N ALA A 177 9.72 3.97 -7.44
CA ALA A 177 9.51 5.33 -7.95
C ALA A 177 8.33 5.30 -8.92
N TYR A 178 7.44 6.27 -8.83
CA TYR A 178 6.26 6.34 -9.69
C TYR A 178 6.11 7.70 -10.32
N PHE A 179 5.60 7.69 -11.54
CA PHE A 179 5.53 8.84 -12.42
C PHE A 179 4.15 8.94 -13.01
N THR A 180 3.71 10.16 -13.28
CA THR A 180 2.56 10.39 -14.16
C THR A 180 2.96 11.27 -15.32
N ILE A 181 2.35 11.03 -16.47
CA ILE A 181 2.32 11.94 -17.61
C ILE A 181 0.87 12.09 -18.04
N ALA A 182 0.34 13.31 -17.96
CA ALA A 182 -1.06 13.60 -18.22
C ALA A 182 -1.22 14.77 -19.19
N GLY A 183 -2.19 14.67 -20.09
CA GLY A 183 -2.36 15.60 -21.19
C GLY A 183 -3.73 15.52 -21.83
N ASN A 184 -3.96 16.43 -22.79
CA ASN A 184 -5.14 16.39 -23.64
C ASN A 184 -4.95 15.33 -24.74
N ASP A 185 -6.01 14.61 -25.07
CA ASP A 185 -5.98 13.57 -26.11
C ASP A 185 -5.74 14.17 -27.51
N ASP A 186 -6.15 15.42 -27.72
CA ASP A 186 -5.89 16.16 -28.95
C ASP A 186 -4.43 16.62 -29.11
N GLY A 187 -3.56 16.28 -28.16
CA GLY A 187 -2.13 16.62 -28.17
C GLY A 187 -1.83 18.08 -27.84
N LYS A 188 -2.84 18.92 -27.57
CA LYS A 188 -2.61 20.32 -27.21
C LYS A 188 -1.94 20.42 -25.84
N ARG A 189 -1.07 21.43 -25.73
CA ARG A 189 -0.38 21.77 -24.50
C ARG A 189 -1.36 22.04 -23.35
N VAL A 190 -1.11 21.42 -22.20
CA VAL A 190 -1.72 21.78 -20.94
C VAL A 190 -1.10 23.08 -20.44
N THR A 191 -1.91 24.12 -20.33
CA THR A 191 -1.48 25.46 -19.91
C THR A 191 -1.75 25.73 -18.43
N ASP A 192 -2.65 24.96 -17.82
CA ASP A 192 -3.03 25.09 -16.41
C ASP A 192 -3.01 23.72 -15.72
N THR A 193 -2.30 23.61 -14.61
CA THR A 193 -2.25 22.39 -13.81
C THR A 193 -3.57 22.12 -13.07
N LYS A 194 -4.47 23.09 -12.95
CA LYS A 194 -5.84 22.90 -12.41
C LYS A 194 -6.83 22.41 -13.47
N SER A 195 -6.43 22.32 -14.73
CA SER A 195 -7.25 21.76 -15.81
C SER A 195 -7.62 20.28 -15.57
N LYS A 196 -8.53 19.76 -16.39
CA LYS A 196 -8.89 18.33 -16.40
C LYS A 196 -7.67 17.41 -16.56
N ALA A 197 -6.71 17.79 -17.41
CA ALA A 197 -5.47 17.04 -17.62
C ALA A 197 -4.59 17.04 -16.36
N GLY A 198 -4.50 18.18 -15.67
CA GLY A 198 -3.80 18.24 -14.40
C GLY A 198 -4.52 17.49 -13.28
N GLN A 199 -5.85 17.47 -13.27
CA GLN A 199 -6.66 16.70 -12.32
C GLN A 199 -6.43 15.20 -12.47
N ILE A 200 -6.59 14.65 -13.67
CA ILE A 200 -6.35 13.22 -13.91
C ILE A 200 -4.89 12.83 -13.61
N GLY A 201 -3.93 13.75 -13.84
CA GLY A 201 -2.53 13.57 -13.46
C GLY A 201 -2.30 13.45 -11.94
N ARG A 202 -2.96 14.28 -11.12
CA ARG A 202 -2.91 14.20 -9.65
C ARG A 202 -3.58 12.93 -9.14
N ASP A 203 -4.75 12.61 -9.68
CA ASP A 203 -5.50 11.40 -9.31
C ASP A 203 -4.69 10.14 -9.64
N GLY A 204 -3.98 10.14 -10.77
CA GLY A 204 -3.03 9.08 -11.14
C GLY A 204 -1.90 8.91 -10.13
N GLY A 205 -1.33 10.01 -9.62
CA GLY A 205 -0.28 9.99 -8.61
C GLY A 205 -0.78 9.42 -7.28
N LEU A 206 -1.96 9.85 -6.83
CA LEU A 206 -2.59 9.32 -5.62
C LEU A 206 -2.96 7.85 -5.75
N TYR A 207 -3.51 7.45 -6.90
CA TYR A 207 -3.82 6.06 -7.19
C TYR A 207 -2.57 5.19 -7.14
N ALA A 208 -1.47 5.60 -7.79
CA ALA A 208 -0.20 4.87 -7.76
C ALA A 208 0.31 4.66 -6.32
N PHE A 209 0.31 5.72 -5.51
CA PHE A 209 0.66 5.63 -4.08
C PHE A 209 -0.23 4.62 -3.35
N ASN A 210 -1.55 4.73 -3.48
CA ASN A 210 -2.50 3.84 -2.83
C ASN A 210 -2.30 2.38 -3.24
N ARG A 211 -2.03 2.10 -4.51
CA ARG A 211 -1.75 0.75 -5.02
C ARG A 211 -0.47 0.17 -4.43
N ILE A 212 0.60 0.97 -4.31
CA ILE A 212 1.86 0.55 -3.68
C ILE A 212 1.63 0.26 -2.19
N GLN A 213 0.96 1.15 -1.45
CA GLN A 213 0.67 0.91 -0.03
C GLN A 213 -0.23 -0.32 0.17
N GLN A 214 -1.23 -0.52 -0.70
CA GLN A 214 -2.11 -1.69 -0.64
C GLN A 214 -1.34 -2.99 -0.85
N ARG A 215 -0.38 -3.02 -1.79
CA ARG A 215 0.50 -4.18 -1.98
C ARG A 215 1.26 -4.54 -0.71
N GLY A 216 1.78 -3.55 0.03
CA GLY A 216 2.44 -3.79 1.32
C GLY A 216 1.50 -4.39 2.36
N LYS A 217 0.28 -3.83 2.46
CA LYS A 217 -0.77 -4.33 3.36
C LYS A 217 -1.19 -5.76 3.03
N ASP A 218 -1.41 -6.06 1.75
CA ASP A 218 -1.83 -7.39 1.31
C ASP A 218 -0.79 -8.46 1.64
N GLN A 219 0.50 -8.15 1.47
CA GLN A 219 1.57 -9.08 1.80
C GLN A 219 1.76 -9.24 3.31
N ALA A 220 1.67 -8.15 4.08
CA ALA A 220 1.71 -8.21 5.53
C ALA A 220 0.53 -9.02 6.10
N ALA A 221 -0.68 -8.84 5.58
CA ALA A 221 -1.86 -9.60 5.98
C ALA A 221 -1.70 -11.10 5.68
N LYS A 222 -1.15 -11.45 4.51
CA LYS A 222 -0.83 -12.85 4.17
C LYS A 222 0.20 -13.46 5.13
N ALA A 223 1.23 -12.71 5.49
CA ALA A 223 2.23 -13.17 6.44
C ALA A 223 1.66 -13.33 7.86
N ALA A 224 0.81 -12.40 8.30
CA ALA A 224 0.12 -12.50 9.59
C ALA A 224 -0.77 -13.76 9.66
N ALA A 225 -1.55 -14.02 8.61
CA ALA A 225 -2.38 -15.23 8.53
C ALA A 225 -1.55 -16.52 8.55
N ALA A 226 -0.33 -16.50 8.01
CA ALA A 226 0.58 -17.65 8.08
C ALA A 226 1.15 -17.85 9.50
N GLN A 227 1.42 -16.78 10.25
CA GLN A 227 1.90 -16.86 11.64
C GLN A 227 0.85 -17.49 12.57
N THR A 228 -0.43 -17.16 12.37
CA THR A 228 -1.52 -17.71 13.19
C THR A 228 -1.82 -19.19 12.92
N GLN A 229 -1.33 -19.73 11.80
CA GLN A 229 -1.53 -21.12 11.39
C GLN A 229 -0.35 -22.03 11.80
N GLN A 230 0.74 -21.47 12.30
CA GLN A 230 1.85 -22.26 12.83
C GLN A 230 1.47 -22.76 14.24
N PRO A 231 1.49 -24.09 14.51
CA PRO A 231 1.26 -24.58 15.85
C PRO A 231 2.36 -24.05 16.78
N GLN A 232 1.93 -23.43 17.87
CA GLN A 232 2.79 -23.04 19.00
C GLN A 232 3.49 -24.34 19.45
N SER A 233 4.80 -24.43 19.17
CA SER A 233 5.60 -25.64 19.36
C SER A 233 6.17 -25.68 20.75
#